data_AF-A0A379XP01-F1
#
_entry.id   AF-A0A379XP01-F1
#
_cell.length_a   1.000
_cell.length_b   1.000
_cell.length_c   1.000
_cell.angle_alpha   90.00
_cell.angle_beta   90.00
_cell.angle_gamma   90.00
#
_symmetry.space_group_name_H-M   'P 1'
#
loop_
_entity.id
_entity.type
_entity.pdbx_description
1 polymer ?
#
loop_
_entity_poly.entity_id
_entity_poly.type
_entity_poly.pdbx_seq_one_letter_code
_entity_poly.pdbx_strand_id
1 'polypeptide(L)'
;MTVTKDDTKAKEAIKSWVDAYNSLVDTFSSLTKYTAVEPGEEASDKNGALLGDSVVRTIQTGIRAQFANSGSNSAFKTMAEIGITQDGTSGKLKIDDDKLAKALKDNTAAARELLVGDGKETGITTKIATEVKSYLADDGIIDNAQDNINATLKSLTKQYLSVSNSIDETVARYKAQFTQLDTMMSKLNNTSTYLTQQFNAMNNS
;
A
#
# COMPACT_ATOMS: atom_id res chain seq x y z
N MET A 1 2.21 54.83 -18.32
CA MET A 1 2.33 53.38 -18.07
C MET A 1 1.37 53.03 -16.96
N THR A 2 0.48 52.06 -17.17
CA THR A 2 -0.42 51.55 -16.13
C THR A 2 0.07 50.18 -15.68
N VAL A 3 0.33 50.02 -14.39
CA VAL A 3 0.57 48.70 -13.79
C VAL A 3 -0.80 48.10 -13.54
N THR A 4 -1.15 47.06 -14.29
CA THR A 4 -2.40 46.31 -14.12
C THR A 4 -2.08 44.96 -13.51
N LYS A 5 -2.86 44.59 -12.49
CA LYS A 5 -2.75 43.30 -11.80
C LYS A 5 -3.10 42.15 -12.75
N ASP A 6 -2.23 41.14 -12.82
CA ASP A 6 -2.42 39.92 -13.61
C ASP A 6 -2.46 38.70 -12.70
N ASP A 7 -3.63 38.07 -12.60
CA ASP A 7 -3.88 36.88 -11.78
C ASP A 7 -3.77 35.56 -12.58
N THR A 8 -3.38 35.62 -13.86
CA THR A 8 -3.33 34.45 -14.77
C THR A 8 -2.43 33.35 -14.21
N LYS A 9 -1.20 33.69 -13.80
CA LYS A 9 -0.24 32.74 -13.23
C LYS A 9 -0.73 32.11 -11.93
N ALA A 10 -1.46 32.88 -11.11
CA ALA A 10 -2.03 32.36 -9.86
C ALA A 10 -3.11 31.32 -10.15
N LYS A 11 -4.00 31.59 -11.12
CA LYS A 11 -5.02 30.61 -11.56
C LYS A 11 -4.40 29.33 -12.10
N GLU A 12 -3.40 29.45 -12.97
CA GLU A 12 -2.69 28.30 -13.53
C GLU A 12 -2.03 27.46 -12.43
N ALA A 13 -1.32 28.08 -11.50
CA ALA A 13 -0.68 27.38 -10.38
C ALA A 13 -1.69 26.66 -9.49
N ILE A 14 -2.83 27.31 -9.18
CA ILE A 14 -3.92 26.70 -8.39
C ILE A 14 -4.50 25.50 -9.13
N LYS A 15 -4.75 25.63 -10.44
CA LYS A 15 -5.26 24.53 -11.27
C LYS A 15 -4.30 23.35 -11.30
N SER A 16 -3.02 23.59 -11.58
CA SER A 16 -2.00 22.53 -11.59
C SER A 16 -1.89 21.82 -10.24
N TRP A 17 -2.00 22.56 -9.14
CA TRP A 17 -2.00 21.95 -7.80
C TRP A 17 -3.24 21.09 -7.55
N VAL A 18 -4.43 21.56 -7.95
CA VAL A 18 -5.67 20.77 -7.86
C VAL A 18 -5.59 19.51 -8.73
N ASP A 19 -5.05 19.61 -9.94
CA ASP A 19 -4.89 18.47 -10.85
C ASP A 19 -3.91 17.44 -10.27
N ALA A 20 -2.80 17.89 -9.67
CA ALA A 20 -1.84 17.01 -8.99
C ALA A 20 -2.47 16.32 -7.77
N TYR A 21 -3.24 17.04 -6.96
CA TYR A 21 -3.99 16.45 -5.84
C TYR A 21 -5.01 15.42 -6.32
N ASN A 22 -5.76 15.72 -7.38
CA ASN A 22 -6.74 14.79 -7.94
C ASN A 22 -6.09 13.53 -8.51
N SER A 23 -4.93 13.66 -9.13
CA SER A 23 -4.13 12.52 -9.61
C SER A 23 -3.63 11.64 -8.46
N LEU A 24 -3.26 12.25 -7.33
CA LEU A 24 -2.92 11.53 -6.10
C LEU A 24 -4.14 10.77 -5.54
N VAL A 25 -5.31 11.41 -5.50
CA VAL A 25 -6.57 10.75 -5.08
C VAL A 25 -6.93 9.58 -5.99
N ASP A 26 -6.72 9.71 -7.30
CA ASP A 26 -6.90 8.61 -8.25
C ASP A 26 -5.94 7.45 -7.98
N THR A 27 -4.68 7.76 -7.67
CA THR A 27 -3.69 6.75 -7.31
C THR A 27 -4.10 6.01 -6.04
N PHE A 28 -4.53 6.72 -4.99
CA PHE A 28 -5.06 6.08 -3.77
C PHE A 28 -6.29 5.22 -4.07
N SER A 29 -7.23 5.74 -4.86
CA SER A 29 -8.45 5.00 -5.24
C SER A 29 -8.13 3.71 -5.99
N SER A 30 -7.13 3.75 -6.88
CA SER A 30 -6.65 2.57 -7.60
C SER A 30 -5.98 1.56 -6.67
N LEU A 31 -5.11 2.02 -5.77
CA LEU A 31 -4.34 1.17 -4.87
C LEU A 31 -5.17 0.58 -3.72
N THR A 32 -6.26 1.24 -3.34
CA THR A 32 -7.11 0.83 -2.20
C THR A 32 -8.50 0.36 -2.63
N LYS A 33 -8.71 0.15 -3.93
CA LYS A 33 -9.99 -0.25 -4.49
C LYS A 33 -10.50 -1.53 -3.85
N TYR A 34 -11.76 -1.52 -3.46
CA TYR A 34 -12.52 -2.72 -3.08
C TYR A 34 -13.50 -3.09 -4.21
N THR A 35 -13.54 -4.37 -4.55
CA THR A 35 -14.53 -4.97 -5.43
C THR A 35 -15.34 -5.97 -4.59
N ALA A 36 -16.63 -5.69 -4.44
CA ALA A 36 -17.53 -6.54 -3.69
C ALA A 36 -17.66 -7.92 -4.36
N VAL A 37 -17.73 -8.95 -3.52
CA VAL A 37 -17.96 -10.36 -3.89
C VAL A 37 -19.15 -10.87 -3.08
N GLU A 38 -19.78 -11.96 -3.53
CA GLU A 38 -20.91 -12.53 -2.80
C GLU A 38 -20.45 -13.14 -1.47
N PRO A 39 -21.33 -13.20 -0.44
CA PRO A 39 -20.97 -13.78 0.84
C PRO A 39 -20.47 -15.23 0.71
N GLY A 40 -19.24 -15.48 1.17
CA GLY A 40 -18.59 -16.79 1.10
C GLY A 40 -17.67 -16.99 -0.11
N GLU A 41 -17.58 -16.02 -1.02
CA GLU A 41 -16.61 -16.03 -2.11
C GLU A 41 -15.24 -15.48 -1.66
N GLU A 42 -14.19 -15.93 -2.35
CA GLU A 42 -12.85 -15.38 -2.16
C GLU A 42 -12.78 -13.90 -2.56
N ALA A 43 -11.84 -13.17 -1.97
CA ALA A 43 -11.64 -11.77 -2.31
C ALA A 43 -11.30 -11.59 -3.80
N SER A 44 -11.89 -10.57 -4.44
CA SER A 44 -11.64 -10.30 -5.85
C SER A 44 -10.17 -9.97 -6.13
N ASP A 45 -9.65 -10.56 -7.20
CA ASP A 45 -8.37 -10.25 -7.85
C ASP A 45 -8.26 -8.81 -8.38
N LYS A 46 -9.39 -8.10 -8.48
CA LYS A 46 -9.47 -6.69 -8.90
C LYS A 46 -9.34 -5.72 -7.73
N ASN A 47 -9.11 -6.20 -6.51
CA ASN A 47 -8.80 -5.36 -5.37
C ASN A 47 -7.45 -4.67 -5.56
N GLY A 48 -7.34 -3.44 -5.05
CA GLY A 48 -6.08 -2.73 -5.03
C GLY A 48 -5.08 -3.40 -4.09
N ALA A 49 -3.80 -3.36 -4.45
CA ALA A 49 -2.73 -4.02 -3.69
C ALA A 49 -2.56 -3.50 -2.25
N LEU A 50 -3.02 -2.27 -1.97
CA LEU A 50 -2.97 -1.62 -0.66
C LEU A 50 -4.37 -1.49 -0.05
N LEU A 51 -5.33 -2.32 -0.48
CA LEU A 51 -6.66 -2.37 0.14
C LEU A 51 -6.52 -2.65 1.64
N GLY A 52 -7.08 -1.75 2.46
CA GLY A 52 -7.03 -1.86 3.92
C GLY A 52 -5.73 -1.37 4.57
N ASP A 53 -4.75 -0.94 3.78
CA ASP A 53 -3.47 -0.44 4.29
C ASP A 53 -3.66 0.81 5.17
N SER A 54 -3.06 0.79 6.35
CA SER A 54 -3.18 1.85 7.36
C SER A 54 -2.28 3.05 7.06
N VAL A 55 -1.15 2.85 6.38
CA VAL A 55 -0.21 3.92 5.99
C VAL A 55 -0.85 4.80 4.93
N VAL A 56 -1.44 4.19 3.89
CA VAL A 56 -2.20 4.92 2.85
C VAL A 56 -3.33 5.73 3.50
N ARG A 57 -4.09 5.14 4.42
CA ARG A 57 -5.18 5.83 5.12
C ARG A 57 -4.68 7.00 5.96
N THR A 58 -3.54 6.83 6.63
CA THR A 58 -2.91 7.89 7.44
C THR A 58 -2.51 9.07 6.57
N ILE A 59 -1.82 8.81 5.45
CA ILE A 59 -1.41 9.85 4.49
C ILE A 59 -2.63 10.57 3.91
N GLN A 60 -3.64 9.84 3.45
CA GLN A 60 -4.86 10.42 2.88
C GLN A 60 -5.58 11.33 3.88
N THR A 61 -5.67 10.89 5.14
CA THR A 61 -6.31 11.65 6.21
C THR A 61 -5.48 12.88 6.59
N GLY A 62 -4.16 12.73 6.70
CA GLY A 62 -3.23 13.81 7.03
C GLY A 62 -3.25 14.95 6.02
N ILE A 63 -3.26 14.64 4.72
CA ILE A 63 -3.40 15.64 3.64
C ILE A 63 -4.77 16.32 3.72
N ARG A 64 -5.86 15.54 3.83
CA ARG A 64 -7.23 16.09 3.90
C ARG A 64 -7.44 16.99 5.12
N ALA A 65 -6.81 16.68 6.25
CA ALA A 65 -6.92 17.48 7.47
C ALA A 65 -6.43 18.93 7.27
N GLN A 66 -5.46 19.14 6.38
CA GLN A 66 -4.92 20.47 6.10
C GLN A 66 -5.93 21.40 5.42
N PHE A 67 -6.95 20.85 4.75
CA PHE A 67 -8.02 21.64 4.14
C PHE A 67 -8.92 22.34 5.17
N ALA A 68 -9.05 21.76 6.36
CA ALA A 68 -9.84 22.32 7.46
C ALA A 68 -9.02 23.26 8.35
N ASN A 69 -7.69 23.15 8.33
CA ASN A 69 -6.80 23.83 9.29
C ASN A 69 -5.76 24.69 8.58
N SER A 70 -6.21 25.75 7.90
CA SER A 70 -5.29 26.70 7.25
C SER A 70 -4.43 27.46 8.28
N GLY A 71 -4.89 27.60 9.53
CA GLY A 71 -4.23 28.42 10.56
C GLY A 71 -4.11 29.90 10.16
N SER A 72 -4.89 30.33 9.15
CA SER A 72 -4.72 31.59 8.46
C SER A 72 -5.57 32.70 9.08
N ASN A 73 -4.96 33.87 9.29
CA ASN A 73 -5.70 35.10 9.61
C ASN A 73 -6.32 35.77 8.37
N SER A 74 -6.28 35.11 7.21
CA SER A 74 -6.87 35.59 5.96
C SER A 74 -8.34 35.99 6.11
N ALA A 75 -8.78 36.95 5.29
CA ALA A 75 -10.18 37.29 5.12
C ALA A 75 -10.99 36.10 4.57
N PHE A 76 -10.36 35.23 3.78
CA PHE A 76 -10.93 33.96 3.38
C PHE A 76 -10.59 32.89 4.41
N LYS A 77 -11.60 32.22 4.94
CA LYS A 77 -11.46 31.17 5.97
C LYS A 77 -11.45 29.77 5.39
N THR A 78 -12.05 29.57 4.22
CA THR A 78 -12.18 28.24 3.60
C THR A 78 -11.81 28.25 2.13
N MET A 79 -11.36 27.09 1.61
CA MET A 79 -11.11 26.92 0.18
C MET A 79 -12.37 27.17 -0.68
N ALA A 80 -13.56 26.88 -0.13
CA ALA A 80 -14.83 27.09 -0.82
C ALA A 80 -15.09 28.57 -1.11
N GLU A 81 -14.66 29.48 -0.23
CA GLU A 81 -14.79 30.94 -0.43
C GLU A 81 -13.95 31.47 -1.60
N ILE A 82 -12.88 30.76 -1.95
CA ILE A 82 -12.06 31.06 -3.14
C ILE A 82 -12.42 30.18 -4.35
N GLY A 83 -13.55 29.47 -4.30
CA GLY A 83 -14.05 28.67 -5.42
C GLY A 83 -13.45 27.27 -5.54
N ILE A 84 -12.78 26.75 -4.51
CA ILE A 84 -12.23 25.39 -4.51
C ILE A 84 -13.02 24.53 -3.52
N THR A 85 -13.75 23.53 -4.01
CA THR A 85 -14.56 22.65 -3.17
C THR A 85 -14.07 21.21 -3.23
N GLN A 86 -14.33 20.45 -2.17
CA GLN A 86 -14.06 19.02 -2.13
C GLN A 86 -15.33 18.22 -2.43
N ASP A 87 -15.22 17.24 -3.31
CA ASP A 87 -16.27 16.26 -3.57
C ASP A 87 -16.43 15.32 -2.37
N GLY A 88 -17.65 15.21 -1.84
CA GLY A 88 -17.92 14.45 -0.62
C GLY A 88 -17.74 12.94 -0.75
N THR A 89 -17.78 12.41 -1.98
CA THR A 89 -17.69 10.98 -2.24
C THR A 89 -16.26 10.57 -2.60
N SER A 90 -15.70 11.17 -3.65
CA SER A 90 -14.35 10.87 -4.14
C SER A 90 -13.25 11.56 -3.35
N GLY A 91 -13.55 12.70 -2.72
CA GLY A 91 -12.54 13.55 -2.10
C GLY A 91 -11.73 14.41 -3.03
N LYS A 92 -11.98 14.35 -4.34
CA LYS A 92 -11.33 15.22 -5.33
C LYS A 92 -11.69 16.68 -5.11
N LEU A 93 -10.81 17.57 -5.52
CA LEU A 93 -11.05 19.00 -5.55
C LEU A 93 -11.64 19.42 -6.89
N LYS A 94 -12.58 20.36 -6.85
CA LYS A 94 -13.20 21.00 -8.00
C LYS A 94 -12.99 22.51 -7.91
N ILE A 95 -12.66 23.12 -9.04
CA ILE A 95 -12.55 24.58 -9.18
C ILE A 95 -13.82 25.13 -9.82
N ASP A 96 -14.35 26.19 -9.22
CA ASP A 96 -15.31 27.12 -9.81
C ASP A 96 -14.50 28.31 -10.35
N ASP A 97 -14.24 28.31 -11.66
CA ASP A 97 -13.35 29.27 -12.31
C ASP A 97 -13.80 30.73 -12.13
N ASP A 98 -15.11 30.97 -12.11
CA ASP A 98 -15.69 32.31 -11.94
C ASP A 98 -15.51 32.80 -10.51
N LYS A 99 -15.77 31.95 -9.51
CA LYS A 99 -15.52 32.30 -8.10
C LYS A 99 -14.05 32.49 -7.81
N LEU A 100 -13.18 31.65 -8.36
CA LEU A 100 -11.74 31.79 -8.20
C LEU A 100 -11.26 33.09 -8.84
N ALA A 101 -11.71 33.40 -10.07
CA ALA A 101 -11.40 34.65 -10.74
C ALA A 101 -11.85 35.86 -9.93
N LYS A 102 -13.05 35.81 -9.36
CA LYS A 102 -13.59 36.86 -8.51
C LYS A 102 -12.78 37.01 -7.21
N ALA A 103 -12.50 35.92 -6.50
CA ALA A 103 -11.76 35.95 -5.24
C ALA A 103 -10.33 36.52 -5.42
N LEU A 104 -9.64 36.15 -6.50
CA LEU A 104 -8.33 36.72 -6.83
C LEU A 104 -8.47 38.22 -7.16
N LYS A 105 -9.42 38.59 -8.03
CA LYS A 105 -9.63 39.99 -8.37
C LYS A 105 -9.91 40.84 -7.13
N ASP A 106 -10.82 40.39 -6.27
CA ASP A 106 -11.28 41.08 -5.07
C ASP A 106 -10.18 41.16 -4.00
N ASN A 107 -9.47 40.06 -3.73
CA ASN A 107 -8.39 40.04 -2.73
C ASN A 107 -7.36 38.91 -2.91
N THR A 108 -6.48 39.03 -3.92
CA THR A 108 -5.35 38.08 -4.13
C THR A 108 -4.47 37.90 -2.90
N ALA A 109 -4.27 38.94 -2.08
CA ALA A 109 -3.45 38.82 -0.87
C ALA A 109 -4.08 37.84 0.14
N ALA A 110 -5.40 37.94 0.36
CA ALA A 110 -6.13 37.00 1.20
C ALA A 110 -6.16 35.57 0.61
N ALA A 111 -6.30 35.43 -0.72
CA ALA A 111 -6.26 34.11 -1.36
C ALA A 111 -4.87 33.46 -1.22
N ARG A 112 -3.80 34.24 -1.39
CA ARG A 112 -2.42 33.79 -1.14
C ARG A 112 -2.20 33.42 0.33
N GLU A 113 -2.68 34.25 1.26
CA GLU A 113 -2.54 33.99 2.70
C GLU A 113 -3.28 32.74 3.15
N LEU A 114 -4.42 32.41 2.52
CA LEU A 114 -5.13 31.16 2.78
C LEU A 114 -4.39 29.94 2.21
N LEU A 115 -3.98 30.02 0.94
CA LEU A 115 -3.40 28.88 0.23
C LEU A 115 -1.94 28.64 0.62
N VAL A 116 -1.10 29.66 0.56
CA VAL A 116 0.35 29.58 0.75
C VAL A 116 0.78 30.07 2.13
N GLY A 117 0.04 31.01 2.72
CA GLY A 117 0.42 31.63 3.99
C GLY A 117 1.81 32.27 3.92
N ASP A 118 2.62 32.04 4.96
CA ASP A 118 3.99 32.52 5.06
C ASP A 118 5.01 31.71 4.22
N GLY A 119 4.56 30.59 3.63
CA GLY A 119 5.40 29.68 2.86
C GLY A 119 6.35 28.82 3.71
N LYS A 120 6.13 28.75 5.03
CA LYS A 120 6.93 27.98 5.98
C LYS A 120 6.07 27.13 6.92
N GLU A 121 5.12 27.74 7.62
CA GLU A 121 4.32 27.11 8.67
C GLU A 121 2.81 27.26 8.44
N THR A 122 2.37 28.35 7.82
CA THR A 122 0.95 28.64 7.59
C THR A 122 0.56 28.43 6.12
N GLY A 123 -0.74 28.30 5.88
CA GLY A 123 -1.27 28.06 4.55
C GLY A 123 -1.44 26.58 4.23
N ILE A 124 -2.51 26.29 3.49
CA ILE A 124 -2.94 24.92 3.18
C ILE A 124 -1.87 24.17 2.39
N THR A 125 -1.35 24.76 1.31
CA THR A 125 -0.39 24.10 0.42
C THR A 125 0.98 23.93 1.09
N THR A 126 1.40 24.89 1.91
CA THR A 126 2.63 24.82 2.72
C THR A 126 2.56 23.67 3.71
N LYS A 127 1.48 23.56 4.48
CA LYS A 127 1.31 22.44 5.43
C LYS A 127 1.28 21.08 4.74
N ILE A 128 0.58 20.99 3.61
CA ILE A 128 0.56 19.76 2.80
C ILE A 128 1.96 19.41 2.30
N ALA A 129 2.73 20.39 1.82
CA ALA A 129 4.11 20.15 1.38
C ALA A 129 4.99 19.64 2.53
N THR A 130 4.83 20.19 3.73
CA THR A 130 5.54 19.74 4.94
C THR A 130 5.17 18.30 5.32
N GLU A 131 3.88 17.96 5.35
CA GLU A 131 3.41 16.59 5.61
C GLU A 131 3.94 15.60 4.57
N VAL A 132 3.81 15.93 3.28
CA VAL A 132 4.32 15.09 2.18
C VAL A 132 5.83 14.89 2.30
N LYS A 133 6.58 15.95 2.64
CA LYS A 133 8.03 15.84 2.86
C LYS A 133 8.36 14.92 4.04
N SER A 134 7.59 14.98 5.11
CA SER A 134 7.74 14.09 6.27
C SER A 134 7.44 12.62 5.92
N TYR A 135 6.41 12.38 5.11
CA TYR A 135 6.06 11.02 4.68
C TYR A 135 7.11 10.39 3.76
N LEU A 136 7.77 11.22 2.94
CA LEU A 136 8.81 10.83 1.98
C LEU A 136 10.23 10.89 2.55
N ALA A 137 10.41 11.36 3.78
CA ALA A 137 11.72 11.43 4.40
C ALA A 137 12.29 10.02 4.66
N ASP A 138 13.62 9.94 4.80
CA ASP A 138 14.28 8.77 5.39
C ASP A 138 13.71 8.56 6.80
N ASP A 139 13.44 7.31 7.19
CA ASP A 139 12.70 6.96 8.40
C ASP A 139 11.26 7.55 8.45
N GLY A 140 10.74 8.03 7.32
CA GLY A 140 9.36 8.47 7.17
C GLY A 140 8.38 7.30 7.17
N ILE A 141 7.08 7.59 7.15
CA ILE A 141 6.04 6.54 7.25
C ILE A 141 6.08 5.55 6.06
N ILE A 142 6.43 6.04 4.86
CA ILE A 142 6.51 5.20 3.66
C ILE A 142 7.74 4.29 3.71
N ASP A 143 8.88 4.85 4.10
CA ASP A 143 10.15 4.12 4.22
C ASP A 143 10.04 3.00 5.27
N ASN A 144 9.53 3.34 6.46
CA ASN A 144 9.23 2.35 7.50
C ASN A 144 8.26 1.26 7.04
N ALA A 145 7.26 1.59 6.22
CA ALA A 145 6.34 0.59 5.68
C ALA A 145 7.07 -0.38 4.75
N GLN A 146 7.94 0.12 3.88
CA GLN A 146 8.75 -0.69 2.97
C GLN A 146 9.71 -1.61 3.73
N ASP A 147 10.38 -1.08 4.76
CA ASP A 147 11.28 -1.87 5.61
C ASP A 147 10.56 -3.00 6.34
N ASN A 148 9.38 -2.74 6.89
CA ASN A 148 8.57 -3.76 7.55
C ASN A 148 8.10 -4.85 6.58
N ILE A 149 7.73 -4.48 5.35
CA ILE A 149 7.36 -5.43 4.29
C ILE A 149 8.58 -6.28 3.90
N ASN A 150 9.74 -5.66 3.72
CA ASN A 150 10.99 -6.35 3.38
C ASN A 150 11.44 -7.32 4.50
N ALA A 151 11.29 -6.92 5.76
CA ALA A 151 11.57 -7.77 6.91
C ALA A 151 10.61 -8.97 6.95
N THR A 152 9.33 -8.75 6.68
CA THR A 152 8.33 -9.82 6.57
C THR A 152 8.67 -10.78 5.45
N LEU A 153 9.01 -10.27 4.26
CA LEU A 153 9.44 -11.07 3.12
C LEU A 153 10.63 -11.96 3.48
N LYS A 154 11.66 -11.38 4.12
CA LYS A 154 12.84 -12.12 4.57
C LYS A 154 12.50 -13.22 5.59
N SER A 155 11.57 -12.95 6.50
CA SER A 155 11.08 -13.94 7.46
C SER A 155 10.36 -15.09 6.77
N LEU A 156 9.47 -14.79 5.82
CA LEU A 156 8.74 -15.79 5.05
C LEU A 156 9.68 -16.66 4.21
N THR A 157 10.70 -16.06 3.58
CA THR A 157 11.73 -16.82 2.85
C THR A 157 12.48 -17.80 3.76
N LYS A 158 12.84 -17.38 4.98
CA LYS A 158 13.49 -18.28 5.95
C LYS A 158 12.59 -19.44 6.35
N GLN A 159 11.31 -19.18 6.61
CA GLN A 159 10.33 -20.20 6.95
C GLN A 159 10.15 -21.21 5.81
N TYR A 160 10.01 -20.71 4.57
CA TYR A 160 9.94 -21.54 3.38
C TYR A 160 11.16 -22.48 3.25
N LEU A 161 12.37 -21.95 3.38
CA LEU A 161 13.60 -22.74 3.29
C LEU A 161 13.69 -23.79 4.41
N SER A 162 13.32 -23.44 5.64
CA SER A 162 13.30 -24.39 6.75
C SER A 162 12.36 -25.56 6.48
N VAL A 163 11.14 -25.27 6.00
CA VAL A 163 10.15 -26.30 5.68
C VAL A 163 10.62 -27.16 4.51
N SER A 164 11.19 -26.55 3.46
CA SER A 164 11.76 -27.26 2.32
C SER A 164 12.83 -28.27 2.78
N ASN A 165 13.75 -27.84 3.64
CA ASN A 165 14.80 -28.72 4.16
C ASN A 165 14.22 -29.89 4.97
N SER A 166 13.20 -29.64 5.81
CA SER A 166 12.53 -30.71 6.58
C SER A 166 11.79 -31.72 5.69
N ILE A 167 11.26 -31.27 4.54
CA ILE A 167 10.67 -32.15 3.53
C ILE A 167 11.75 -33.05 2.93
N ASP A 168 12.88 -32.47 2.51
CA ASP A 168 13.99 -33.21 1.91
C ASP A 168 14.57 -34.25 2.87
N GLU A 169 14.74 -33.91 4.14
CA GLU A 169 15.17 -34.83 5.20
C GLU A 169 14.18 -35.97 5.40
N THR A 170 12.88 -35.68 5.38
CA THR A 170 11.82 -36.69 5.50
C THR A 170 11.82 -37.65 4.32
N VAL A 171 11.95 -37.12 3.10
CA VAL A 171 12.06 -37.93 1.87
C VAL A 171 13.32 -38.80 1.91
N ALA A 172 14.46 -38.25 2.33
CA ALA A 172 15.70 -39.00 2.47
C ALA A 172 15.56 -40.16 3.48
N ARG A 173 14.93 -39.89 4.64
CA ARG A 173 14.64 -40.92 5.64
C ARG A 173 13.74 -42.02 5.08
N TYR A 174 12.68 -41.68 4.36
CA TYR A 174 11.79 -42.67 3.75
C TYR A 174 12.50 -43.50 2.66
N LYS A 175 13.37 -42.90 1.85
CA LYS A 175 14.20 -43.65 0.90
C LYS A 175 15.15 -44.64 1.58
N ALA A 176 15.77 -44.24 2.70
CA ALA A 176 16.62 -45.13 3.49
C ALA A 176 15.82 -46.29 4.12
N GLN A 177 14.66 -46.00 4.71
CA GLN A 177 13.76 -47.02 5.27
C GLN A 177 13.28 -47.98 4.17
N PHE A 178 12.92 -47.48 2.99
CA PHE A 178 12.52 -48.31 1.86
C PHE A 178 13.64 -49.28 1.44
N THR A 179 14.88 -48.79 1.33
CA THR A 179 16.05 -49.64 0.99
C THR A 179 16.31 -50.72 2.05
N GLN A 180 16.14 -50.38 3.32
CA GLN A 180 16.28 -51.35 4.42
C GLN A 180 15.17 -52.40 4.40
N LEU A 181 13.92 -52.01 4.12
CA LEU A 181 12.79 -52.92 3.97
C LEU A 181 12.98 -53.86 2.77
N ASP A 182 13.50 -53.37 1.65
CA ASP A 182 13.83 -54.20 0.47
C ASP A 182 14.91 -55.25 0.80
N THR A 183 15.96 -54.84 1.51
CA THR A 183 17.00 -55.75 2.00
C THR A 183 16.43 -56.79 2.98
N MET A 184 15.55 -56.38 3.89
CA MET A 184 14.89 -57.27 4.83
C MET A 184 13.97 -58.26 4.12
N MET A 185 13.21 -57.81 3.12
CA MET A 185 12.35 -58.68 2.31
C MET A 185 13.16 -59.71 1.54
N SER A 186 14.29 -59.32 0.96
CA SER A 186 15.24 -60.25 0.33
C SER A 186 15.78 -61.30 1.31
N LYS A 187 16.15 -60.89 2.54
CA LYS A 187 16.57 -61.81 3.61
C LYS A 187 15.45 -62.76 4.03
N LEU A 188 14.22 -62.26 4.19
CA LEU A 188 13.06 -63.07 4.56
C LEU A 188 12.73 -64.10 3.47
N ASN A 189 12.83 -63.73 2.19
CA ASN A 189 12.65 -64.66 1.07
C ASN A 189 13.70 -65.78 1.07
N ASN A 190 14.98 -65.44 1.32
CA ASN A 190 16.05 -66.44 1.44
C ASN A 190 15.82 -67.37 2.64
N THR A 191 15.43 -66.82 3.79
CA THR A 191 15.10 -67.62 4.99
C THR A 191 13.90 -68.52 4.75
N SER A 192 12.85 -68.02 4.10
CA SER A 192 11.67 -68.82 3.73
C SER A 192 12.07 -70.00 2.84
N THR A 193 12.90 -69.75 1.82
CA THR A 193 13.41 -70.81 0.93
C THR A 193 14.22 -71.86 1.69
N TYR A 194 15.12 -71.42 2.59
CA TYR A 194 15.90 -72.34 3.44
C TYR A 194 15.01 -73.20 4.34
N LEU A 195 14.02 -72.60 5.01
CA LEU A 195 13.08 -73.33 5.87
C LEU A 195 12.25 -74.34 5.08
N THR A 196 11.78 -73.98 3.87
CA THR A 196 11.08 -74.92 2.98
C THR A 196 11.97 -76.09 2.58
N GLN A 197 13.24 -75.85 2.24
CA GLN A 197 14.19 -76.92 1.92
C GLN A 197 14.42 -77.86 3.11
N GLN A 198 14.63 -77.31 4.31
CA GLN A 198 14.80 -78.11 5.54
C GLN A 198 13.56 -78.95 5.84
N PHE A 199 12.37 -78.36 5.73
CA PHE A 199 11.11 -79.07 5.96
C PHE A 199 10.90 -80.21 4.97
N ASN A 200 11.20 -80.00 3.68
CA ASN A 200 11.14 -81.04 2.65
C ASN A 200 12.16 -82.16 2.90
N ALA A 201 13.37 -81.84 3.38
CA ALA A 201 14.37 -82.84 3.72
C ALA A 201 13.94 -83.70 4.91
N MET A 202 13.30 -83.09 5.93
CA MET A 202 12.76 -83.79 7.10
C MET A 202 11.56 -84.68 6.76
N ASN A 203 10.72 -84.31 5.80
CA ASN A 203 9.56 -85.12 5.37
C ASN A 203 9.91 -86.29 4.44
N ASN A 204 11.10 -86.30 3.84
CA ASN A 204 11.59 -87.37 2.97
C ASN A 204 12.48 -88.38 3.72
N SER A 205 12.59 -88.26 5.05
CA SER A 205 13.21 -89.22 5.97
C SER A 205 12.14 -89.93 6.80
#